data_AF-A0AAV4GU72-F1
#
_entry.id   AF-A0AAV4GU72-F1
#
_cell.length_a   1.000
_cell.length_b   1.000
_cell.length_c   1.000
_cell.angle_alpha   90.00
_cell.angle_beta   90.00
_cell.angle_gamma   90.00
#
_symmetry.space_group_name_H-M   'P 1'
#
loop_
_entity.id
_entity.type
_entity.pdbx_description
1 polymer ?
#
loop_
_entity_poly.entity_id
_entity_poly.type
_entity_poly.pdbx_seq_one_letter_code
_entity_poly.pdbx_strand_id
1 'polypeptide(L)'
;MKAGGAGIHICHSDGSKEDIAKATGSICSNFKAEVIAMKTALEHIQDNSGEEQKYIIFCVSQAAPQSLEQTPTDQLSEAIPPLLKENMEFQWIPSHCEIPGNERADRLAKEGSKHDQTTESFSCQEVKSVIKGIYSERWKAENTNYSFKRDMMHQLPRKEQCTIFRLRTGHCQLRAHQYRMGTSQTPTCECGTSRQTVNHLLQDCPLYTNERGKLWPKNPNVVQKLHWTTSLKMPNSKRRKNYQSDDSRDNVQLDIIQKLELLENKIEKISNVNTQKLLEELEHLRGFIHDLQVENLDMKKEIKHLKEERTVLVDELQETRQIVNITESKQNQLEQYIRRNNVRIFGVSHKNKYERAEETTKIVKDIIIKKLKLGQFNKANIDKTHRVGLFKNNADRAIIVRFNNHSTAETVLASRRALKGSGIVITEDLTPTNLQKFKRIRELDTALQTWTKGENVKTTIGSIYGPNKDDPNFYSYLALKIKELNNHHIILTGDWNMLLNPQMDGKNYQHINNPKARDEVRRMMAELDYFSMFGEKKTPI
;
A
#
# COMPACT_ATOMS: atom_id res chain seq x y z
N MET A 1 -19.28 -14.06 9.56
CA MET A 1 -18.06 -14.57 8.88
C MET A 1 -18.19 -16.08 8.79
N LYS A 2 -17.70 -16.70 7.72
CA LYS A 2 -17.83 -18.14 7.45
C LYS A 2 -16.46 -18.81 7.60
N ALA A 3 -16.46 -20.15 7.70
CA ALA A 3 -15.25 -20.96 7.62
C ALA A 3 -14.39 -20.54 6.41
N GLY A 4 -13.09 -20.41 6.61
CA GLY A 4 -12.14 -20.03 5.57
C GLY A 4 -11.44 -21.25 4.98
N GLY A 5 -10.98 -21.10 3.74
CA GLY A 5 -10.12 -22.09 3.09
C GLY A 5 -9.07 -21.43 2.23
N ALA A 6 -7.94 -22.13 2.08
CA ALA A 6 -6.82 -21.80 1.22
C ALA A 6 -6.74 -22.84 0.11
N GLY A 7 -6.51 -22.38 -1.12
CA GLY A 7 -6.36 -23.23 -2.29
C GLY A 7 -5.05 -22.94 -3.00
N ILE A 8 -4.28 -23.99 -3.29
CA ILE A 8 -3.03 -23.90 -4.04
C ILE A 8 -3.12 -24.84 -5.24
N HIS A 9 -2.81 -24.32 -6.43
CA HIS A 9 -2.69 -25.09 -7.65
C HIS A 9 -1.23 -25.02 -8.14
N ILE A 10 -0.59 -26.17 -8.31
CA ILE A 10 0.82 -26.29 -8.69
C ILE A 10 0.89 -26.92 -10.08
N CYS A 11 1.73 -26.36 -10.95
CA CYS A 11 2.02 -26.89 -12.28
C CYS A 11 3.54 -27.10 -12.40
N HIS A 12 3.93 -28.34 -12.66
CA HIS A 12 5.34 -28.72 -12.83
C HIS A 12 5.78 -28.57 -14.29
N SER A 13 7.10 -28.52 -14.50
CA SER A 13 7.70 -28.37 -15.84
C SER A 13 7.48 -29.57 -16.76
N ASP A 14 7.22 -30.75 -16.19
CA ASP A 14 6.85 -31.98 -16.91
C ASP A 14 5.36 -32.03 -17.30
N GLY A 15 4.58 -31.01 -16.91
CA GLY A 15 3.14 -30.91 -17.18
C GLY A 15 2.25 -31.57 -16.13
N SER A 16 2.82 -32.19 -15.09
CA SER A 16 2.06 -32.70 -13.96
C SER A 16 1.48 -31.56 -13.10
N LYS A 17 0.37 -31.85 -12.40
CA LYS A 17 -0.42 -30.85 -11.67
C LYS A 17 -0.82 -31.38 -10.30
N GLU A 18 -0.70 -30.52 -9.31
CA GLU A 18 -1.11 -30.82 -7.94
C GLU A 18 -2.06 -29.76 -7.40
N ASP A 19 -3.02 -30.21 -6.60
CA ASP A 19 -4.08 -29.39 -6.02
C ASP A 19 -4.08 -29.58 -4.51
N ILE A 20 -4.02 -28.48 -3.76
CA ILE A 20 -4.03 -28.50 -2.30
C ILE A 20 -5.17 -27.62 -1.81
N ALA A 21 -6.05 -28.18 -0.98
CA ALA A 21 -7.14 -27.49 -0.31
C ALA A 21 -6.96 -27.60 1.21
N LYS A 22 -6.84 -26.46 1.91
CA LYS A 22 -6.53 -26.42 3.35
C LYS A 22 -7.55 -25.58 4.12
N ALA A 23 -7.95 -26.06 5.30
CA ALA A 23 -8.78 -25.31 6.23
C ALA A 23 -7.99 -24.14 6.86
N THR A 24 -8.60 -22.97 6.99
CA THR A 24 -7.93 -21.78 7.55
C THR A 24 -8.58 -21.23 8.83
N GLY A 25 -9.54 -21.98 9.37
CA GLY A 25 -10.21 -21.71 10.63
C GLY A 25 -11.69 -21.34 10.45
N SER A 26 -12.45 -21.55 11.52
CA SER A 26 -13.90 -21.30 11.55
C SER A 26 -14.27 -19.82 11.32
N ILE A 27 -13.34 -18.92 11.63
CA ILE A 27 -13.42 -17.48 11.36
C ILE A 27 -12.08 -17.06 10.76
N CYS A 28 -12.08 -16.73 9.47
CA CYS A 28 -10.89 -16.34 8.75
C CYS A 28 -11.17 -15.12 7.86
N SER A 29 -10.21 -14.21 7.75
CA SER A 29 -10.24 -13.14 6.76
C SER A 29 -9.66 -13.63 5.42
N ASN A 30 -10.05 -13.03 4.30
CA ASN A 30 -9.47 -13.36 2.99
C ASN A 30 -7.94 -13.22 3.00
N PHE A 31 -7.44 -12.16 3.63
CA PHE A 31 -5.99 -11.93 3.78
C PHE A 31 -5.29 -13.06 4.55
N LYS A 32 -5.86 -13.52 5.67
CA LYS A 32 -5.31 -14.64 6.43
C LYS A 32 -5.33 -15.94 5.61
N ALA A 33 -6.39 -16.18 4.85
CA ALA A 33 -6.49 -17.34 3.97
C ALA A 33 -5.41 -17.30 2.86
N GLU A 34 -5.14 -16.12 2.28
CA GLU A 34 -4.09 -15.91 1.29
C GLU A 34 -2.69 -16.15 1.87
N VAL A 35 -2.41 -15.65 3.08
CA VAL A 35 -1.13 -15.89 3.77
C VAL A 35 -0.93 -17.38 4.08
N ILE A 36 -1.98 -18.10 4.50
CA ILE A 36 -1.91 -19.55 4.75
C ILE A 36 -1.71 -20.34 3.45
N ALA A 37 -2.34 -19.91 2.34
CA ALA A 37 -2.12 -20.49 1.02
C ALA A 37 -0.66 -20.35 0.60
N MET A 38 -0.07 -19.17 0.76
CA MET A 38 1.35 -18.93 0.48
C MET A 38 2.27 -19.76 1.37
N LYS A 39 1.99 -19.83 2.68
CA LYS A 39 2.76 -20.67 3.60
C LYS A 39 2.79 -22.13 3.14
N THR A 40 1.63 -22.64 2.76
CA THR A 40 1.48 -24.05 2.36
C THR A 40 2.15 -24.32 1.01
N ALA A 41 2.13 -23.36 0.08
CA ALA A 41 2.89 -23.46 -1.17
C ALA A 41 4.41 -23.49 -0.92
N LEU A 42 4.90 -22.68 0.03
CA LEU A 42 6.32 -22.62 0.39
C LEU A 42 6.81 -23.90 1.09
N GLU A 43 6.03 -24.41 2.04
CA GLU A 43 6.29 -25.70 2.70
C GLU A 43 6.40 -26.83 1.65
N HIS A 44 5.46 -26.86 0.71
CA HIS A 44 5.46 -27.85 -0.36
C HIS A 44 6.68 -27.74 -1.30
N ILE A 45 7.13 -26.52 -1.60
CA ILE A 45 8.34 -26.28 -2.40
C ILE A 45 9.59 -26.74 -1.64
N GLN A 46 9.66 -26.47 -0.33
CA GLN A 46 10.79 -26.89 0.51
C GLN A 46 10.91 -28.42 0.57
N ASP A 47 9.79 -29.13 0.75
CA ASP A 47 9.77 -30.59 0.86
C ASP A 47 10.12 -31.31 -0.46
N ASN A 48 10.01 -30.62 -1.60
CA ASN A 48 10.24 -31.17 -2.94
C ASN A 48 11.40 -30.50 -3.71
N SER A 49 12.29 -29.79 -3.01
CA SER A 49 13.30 -28.94 -3.63
C SER A 49 14.48 -29.74 -4.20
N GLY A 50 14.70 -29.62 -5.52
CA GLY A 50 15.96 -29.95 -6.20
C GLY A 50 16.77 -28.67 -6.45
N GLU A 51 18.10 -28.75 -6.38
CA GLU A 51 19.02 -27.59 -6.38
C GLU A 51 18.93 -26.66 -7.62
N GLU A 52 18.20 -27.03 -8.68
CA GLU A 52 18.13 -26.28 -9.95
C GLU A 52 16.73 -25.79 -10.37
N GLN A 53 15.68 -25.96 -9.54
CA GLN A 53 14.32 -25.58 -9.92
C GLN A 53 13.99 -24.11 -9.62
N LYS A 54 13.39 -23.42 -10.60
CA LYS A 54 12.84 -22.07 -10.45
C LYS A 54 11.32 -22.13 -10.25
N TYR A 55 10.81 -21.32 -9.33
CA TYR A 55 9.39 -21.27 -8.99
C TYR A 55 8.81 -19.89 -9.25
N ILE A 56 7.61 -19.84 -9.82
CA ILE A 56 6.85 -18.61 -10.02
C ILE A 56 5.55 -18.73 -9.21
N ILE A 57 5.33 -17.83 -8.27
CA ILE A 57 4.14 -17.81 -7.42
C ILE A 57 3.19 -16.72 -7.91
N PHE A 58 2.03 -17.15 -8.43
CA PHE A 58 0.95 -16.26 -8.82
C PHE A 58 0.01 -16.00 -7.64
N CYS A 59 -0.26 -14.74 -7.34
CA CYS A 59 -1.11 -14.36 -6.20
C CYS A 59 -2.05 -13.20 -6.51
N VAL A 60 -3.27 -13.24 -5.98
CA VAL A 60 -4.33 -12.23 -6.21
C VAL A 60 -4.27 -11.04 -5.25
N SER A 61 -3.45 -11.14 -4.21
CA SER A 61 -3.31 -10.15 -3.15
C SER A 61 -1.99 -9.42 -3.25
N GLN A 62 -2.01 -8.12 -3.48
CA GLN A 62 -0.79 -7.29 -3.49
C GLN A 62 -0.18 -7.15 -2.07
N ALA A 63 -1.01 -7.29 -1.04
CA ALA A 63 -0.59 -7.12 0.35
C ALA A 63 0.14 -8.34 0.92
N ALA A 64 -0.15 -9.55 0.43
CA ALA A 64 0.44 -10.78 0.96
C ALA A 64 1.96 -10.89 0.68
N PRO A 65 2.46 -10.67 -0.56
CA PRO A 65 3.89 -10.59 -0.84
C PRO A 65 4.60 -9.44 -0.10
N GLN A 66 3.97 -8.26 -0.01
CA GLN A 66 4.54 -7.11 0.70
C GLN A 66 4.64 -7.35 2.21
N SER A 67 3.69 -8.08 2.80
CA SER A 67 3.73 -8.45 4.23
C SER A 67 4.87 -9.40 4.57
N LEU A 68 5.33 -10.23 3.61
CA LEU A 68 6.50 -11.10 3.75
C LEU A 68 7.83 -10.32 3.73
N GLU A 69 7.85 -9.14 3.12
CA GLU A 69 9.03 -8.26 3.09
C GLU A 69 9.11 -7.30 4.29
N GLN A 70 7.97 -6.94 4.89
CA GLN A 70 7.87 -5.82 5.83
C GLN A 70 7.52 -6.17 7.28
N THR A 71 7.34 -7.46 7.64
CA THR A 71 6.92 -7.83 9.01
C THR A 71 8.03 -8.59 9.75
N PRO A 72 8.67 -8.02 10.79
CA PRO A 72 9.62 -8.71 11.67
C PRO A 72 8.93 -9.55 12.76
N THR A 73 7.67 -9.96 12.57
CA THR A 73 6.88 -10.57 13.65
C THR A 73 6.19 -11.83 13.17
N ASP A 74 6.74 -12.93 13.66
CA ASP A 74 6.17 -14.25 13.93
C ASP A 74 5.87 -15.19 12.75
N GLN A 75 6.75 -16.18 12.64
CA GLN A 75 6.58 -17.54 12.09
C GLN A 75 6.74 -17.81 10.59
N LEU A 76 6.88 -16.79 9.72
CA LEU A 76 6.99 -17.02 8.26
C LEU A 76 8.34 -16.61 7.64
N SER A 77 8.98 -15.55 8.14
CA SER A 77 10.29 -15.11 7.64
C SER A 77 11.44 -16.05 8.03
N GLU A 78 11.28 -16.86 9.09
CA GLU A 78 12.28 -17.86 9.51
C GLU A 78 12.20 -19.18 8.72
N ALA A 79 11.09 -19.43 8.00
CA ALA A 79 10.81 -20.72 7.37
C ALA A 79 11.30 -20.83 5.92
N ILE A 80 11.80 -19.76 5.29
CA ILE A 80 12.24 -19.78 3.89
C ILE A 80 13.78 -19.77 3.84
N PRO A 81 14.43 -20.91 3.53
CA PRO A 81 15.87 -20.94 3.25
C PRO A 81 16.30 -19.87 2.24
N PRO A 82 17.45 -19.19 2.43
CA PRO A 82 17.96 -18.18 1.51
C PRO A 82 18.06 -18.65 0.04
N LEU A 83 18.40 -19.93 -0.16
CA LEU A 83 18.51 -20.58 -1.47
C LEU A 83 17.18 -20.60 -2.24
N LEU A 84 16.05 -20.73 -1.54
CA LEU A 84 14.72 -20.72 -2.17
C LEU A 84 14.36 -19.30 -2.62
N LYS A 85 14.77 -18.27 -1.87
CA LYS A 85 14.47 -16.87 -2.22
C LYS A 85 15.13 -16.43 -3.52
N GLU A 86 16.30 -16.97 -3.87
CA GLU A 86 17.00 -16.66 -5.13
C GLU A 86 16.35 -17.32 -6.36
N ASN A 87 15.60 -18.42 -6.15
CA ASN A 87 14.96 -19.19 -7.21
C ASN A 87 13.45 -18.94 -7.33
N MET A 88 12.92 -17.90 -6.67
CA MET A 88 11.49 -17.61 -6.58
C MET A 88 11.13 -16.24 -7.12
N GLU A 89 10.08 -16.17 -7.94
CA GLU A 89 9.50 -14.93 -8.44
C GLU A 89 8.02 -14.82 -8.04
N PHE A 90 7.59 -13.66 -7.56
CA PHE A 90 6.19 -13.40 -7.20
C PHE A 90 5.53 -12.56 -8.30
N GLN A 91 4.42 -13.05 -8.84
CA GLN A 91 3.64 -12.36 -9.86
C GLN A 91 2.23 -12.11 -9.35
N TRP A 92 1.84 -10.85 -9.25
CA TRP A 92 0.44 -10.51 -8.98
C TRP A 92 -0.42 -10.77 -10.22
N ILE A 93 -1.61 -11.35 -10.01
CA ILE A 93 -2.62 -11.55 -11.06
C ILE A 93 -3.98 -10.98 -10.63
N PRO A 94 -4.76 -10.42 -11.57
CA PRO A 94 -6.09 -9.93 -11.25
C PRO A 94 -7.05 -11.09 -10.96
N SER A 95 -7.85 -10.94 -9.90
CA SER A 95 -8.92 -11.88 -9.57
C SER A 95 -10.13 -11.68 -10.49
N HIS A 96 -10.91 -12.75 -10.73
CA HIS A 96 -12.13 -12.75 -11.54
C HIS A 96 -11.96 -12.36 -13.02
N CYS A 97 -10.77 -12.57 -13.57
CA CYS A 97 -10.46 -12.38 -14.99
C CYS A 97 -10.38 -13.72 -15.77
N GLU A 98 -11.05 -14.77 -15.29
CA GLU A 98 -11.13 -16.09 -15.94
C GLU A 98 -9.77 -16.78 -16.17
N ILE A 99 -8.75 -16.45 -15.38
CA ILE A 99 -7.44 -17.10 -15.46
C ILE A 99 -7.60 -18.55 -14.95
N PRO A 100 -7.39 -19.59 -15.78
CA PRO A 100 -7.76 -20.96 -15.43
C PRO A 100 -7.09 -21.50 -14.14
N GLY A 101 -5.83 -21.13 -13.90
CA GLY A 101 -5.10 -21.48 -12.69
C GLY A 101 -5.62 -20.77 -11.44
N ASN A 102 -6.00 -19.50 -11.56
CA ASN A 102 -6.60 -18.73 -10.46
C ASN A 102 -7.98 -19.26 -10.11
N GLU A 103 -8.83 -19.48 -11.11
CA GLU A 103 -10.17 -20.04 -10.90
C GLU A 103 -10.10 -21.43 -10.26
N ARG A 104 -9.03 -22.20 -10.54
CA ARG A 104 -8.77 -23.49 -9.89
C ARG A 104 -8.35 -23.31 -8.42
N ALA A 105 -7.43 -22.38 -8.13
CA ALA A 105 -7.07 -22.04 -6.75
C ALA A 105 -8.28 -21.53 -5.93
N ASP A 106 -9.15 -20.70 -6.54
CA ASP A 106 -10.38 -20.22 -5.89
C ASP A 106 -11.40 -21.34 -5.63
N ARG A 107 -11.48 -22.35 -6.52
CA ARG A 107 -12.28 -23.55 -6.27
C ARG A 107 -11.71 -24.37 -5.10
N LEU A 108 -10.40 -24.55 -5.04
CA LEU A 108 -9.72 -25.26 -3.96
C LEU A 108 -9.84 -24.52 -2.62
N ALA A 109 -9.82 -23.19 -2.62
CA ALA A 109 -10.09 -22.39 -1.41
C ALA A 109 -11.52 -22.60 -0.90
N LYS A 110 -12.50 -22.67 -1.80
CA LYS A 110 -13.89 -23.02 -1.44
C LYS A 110 -14.01 -24.45 -0.93
N GLU A 111 -13.22 -25.38 -1.45
CA GLU A 111 -13.16 -26.76 -0.97
C GLU A 111 -12.54 -26.85 0.43
N GLY A 112 -11.41 -26.18 0.66
CA GLY A 112 -10.74 -26.11 1.97
C GLY A 112 -11.62 -25.48 3.06
N SER A 113 -12.54 -24.58 2.68
CA SER A 113 -13.51 -24.00 3.62
C SER A 113 -14.55 -25.01 4.15
N LYS A 114 -14.66 -26.17 3.50
CA LYS A 114 -15.56 -27.27 3.89
C LYS A 114 -14.87 -28.36 4.70
N HIS A 115 -13.54 -28.35 4.80
CA HIS A 115 -12.78 -29.28 5.64
C HIS A 115 -13.01 -28.99 7.13
N ASP A 116 -12.61 -29.92 7.99
CA ASP A 116 -12.69 -29.75 9.45
C ASP A 116 -11.87 -28.53 9.89
N GLN A 117 -12.55 -27.57 10.51
CA GLN A 117 -11.95 -26.28 10.87
C GLN A 117 -11.38 -26.32 12.28
N THR A 118 -10.16 -25.81 12.44
CA THR A 118 -9.55 -25.62 13.75
C THR A 118 -10.06 -24.33 14.41
N THR A 119 -10.24 -24.37 15.74
CA THR A 119 -10.48 -23.19 16.58
C THR A 119 -9.15 -22.70 17.16
N GLU A 120 -8.36 -22.02 16.34
CA GLU A 120 -7.18 -21.30 16.83
C GLU A 120 -7.52 -19.87 17.28
N SER A 121 -6.56 -19.24 17.98
CA SER A 121 -6.71 -17.92 18.59
C SER A 121 -7.01 -16.83 17.56
N PHE A 122 -7.89 -15.92 17.95
CA PHE A 122 -8.39 -14.83 17.09
C PHE A 122 -7.49 -13.60 17.19
N SER A 123 -7.24 -12.94 16.06
CA SER A 123 -6.67 -11.59 16.06
C SER A 123 -7.68 -10.55 16.54
N CYS A 124 -7.20 -9.42 17.07
CA CYS A 124 -8.05 -8.29 17.48
C CYS A 124 -8.96 -7.76 16.35
N GLN A 125 -8.54 -7.89 15.08
CA GLN A 125 -9.33 -7.44 13.91
C GLN A 125 -10.48 -8.42 13.59
N GLU A 126 -10.23 -9.72 13.75
CA GLU A 126 -11.26 -10.76 13.62
C GLU A 126 -12.31 -10.61 14.73
N VAL A 127 -11.87 -10.41 15.97
CA VAL A 127 -12.76 -10.12 17.12
C VAL A 127 -13.59 -8.87 16.87
N LYS A 128 -13.00 -7.76 16.42
CA LYS A 128 -13.75 -6.53 16.08
C LYS A 128 -14.82 -6.77 15.02
N SER A 129 -14.53 -7.60 14.03
CA SER A 129 -15.47 -7.90 12.93
C SER A 129 -16.60 -8.81 13.39
N VAL A 130 -16.31 -9.79 14.26
CA VAL A 130 -17.30 -10.63 14.94
C VAL A 130 -18.22 -9.76 15.80
N ILE A 131 -17.65 -8.88 16.64
CA ILE A 131 -18.43 -7.96 17.49
C ILE A 131 -19.33 -7.06 16.64
N LYS A 132 -18.82 -6.48 15.54
CA LYS A 132 -19.63 -5.69 14.60
C LYS A 132 -20.76 -6.50 13.98
N GLY A 133 -20.50 -7.75 13.61
CA GLY A 133 -21.49 -8.69 13.08
C GLY A 133 -22.61 -8.94 14.08
N ILE A 134 -22.26 -9.34 15.31
CA ILE A 134 -23.19 -9.58 16.42
C ILE A 134 -24.02 -8.33 16.71
N TYR A 135 -23.38 -7.16 16.78
CA TYR A 135 -24.07 -5.91 17.05
C TYR A 135 -25.05 -5.54 15.92
N SER A 136 -24.66 -5.76 14.67
CA SER A 136 -25.50 -5.52 13.49
C SER A 136 -26.71 -6.45 13.46
N GLU A 137 -26.54 -7.74 13.76
CA GLU A 137 -27.62 -8.72 13.83
C GLU A 137 -28.58 -8.44 14.99
N ARG A 138 -28.02 -8.18 16.17
CA ARG A 138 -28.79 -7.79 17.36
C ARG A 138 -29.58 -6.51 17.11
N TRP A 139 -28.95 -5.51 16.51
CA TRP A 139 -29.60 -4.26 16.14
C TRP A 139 -30.74 -4.48 15.14
N LYS A 140 -30.57 -5.35 14.13
CA LYS A 140 -31.64 -5.71 13.18
C LYS A 140 -32.79 -6.45 13.86
N ALA A 141 -32.51 -7.34 14.82
CA ALA A 141 -33.50 -8.07 15.58
C ALA A 141 -34.29 -7.18 16.56
N GLU A 142 -33.63 -6.20 17.18
CA GLU A 142 -34.25 -5.23 18.09
C GLU A 142 -34.99 -4.10 17.33
N ASN A 143 -34.63 -3.85 16.07
CA ASN A 143 -35.20 -2.80 15.22
C ASN A 143 -35.86 -3.35 13.95
N THR A 144 -36.71 -4.38 14.09
CA THR A 144 -37.43 -5.03 12.97
C THR A 144 -38.28 -4.07 12.13
N ASN A 145 -38.75 -2.97 12.72
CA ASN A 145 -39.54 -1.94 12.04
C ASN A 145 -38.69 -0.88 11.32
N TYR A 146 -37.37 -0.89 11.49
CA TYR A 146 -36.47 0.02 10.78
C TYR A 146 -36.19 -0.52 9.37
N SER A 147 -36.57 0.26 8.36
CA SER A 147 -36.26 -0.04 6.96
C SER A 147 -35.48 1.11 6.36
N PHE A 148 -34.27 0.82 5.88
CA PHE A 148 -33.46 1.77 5.10
C PHE A 148 -34.20 2.27 3.85
N LYS A 149 -35.15 1.48 3.33
CA LYS A 149 -36.02 1.88 2.20
C LYS A 149 -37.11 2.88 2.58
N ARG A 150 -37.50 2.97 3.86
CA ARG A 150 -38.51 3.94 4.35
C ARG A 150 -37.91 5.28 4.77
N ASP A 151 -36.61 5.32 5.05
CA ASP A 151 -35.89 6.53 5.42
C ASP A 151 -35.25 7.17 4.18
N MET A 152 -35.93 8.17 3.62
CA MET A 152 -35.51 8.88 2.39
C MET A 152 -34.33 9.83 2.62
N MET A 153 -33.64 9.74 3.78
CA MET A 153 -32.45 10.56 4.08
C MET A 153 -31.39 10.46 2.97
N HIS A 154 -31.22 9.29 2.34
CA HIS A 154 -30.28 9.09 1.24
C HIS A 154 -30.57 9.95 -0.01
N GLN A 155 -31.79 10.48 -0.16
CA GLN A 155 -32.19 11.33 -1.29
C GLN A 155 -31.88 12.82 -1.07
N LEU A 156 -31.53 13.21 0.17
CA LEU A 156 -31.20 14.59 0.49
C LEU A 156 -29.74 14.91 0.13
N PRO A 157 -29.41 16.16 -0.21
CA PRO A 157 -28.02 16.62 -0.30
C PRO A 157 -27.23 16.32 0.97
N ARG A 158 -25.92 16.05 0.83
CA ARG A 158 -25.05 15.61 1.94
C ARG A 158 -25.12 16.51 3.18
N LYS A 159 -25.24 17.83 2.99
CA LYS A 159 -25.38 18.80 4.08
C LYS A 159 -26.64 18.53 4.93
N GLU A 160 -27.76 18.26 4.30
CA GLU A 160 -29.05 17.98 4.95
C GLU A 160 -29.05 16.61 5.62
N GLN A 161 -28.43 15.60 5.00
CA GLN A 161 -28.21 14.28 5.62
C GLN A 161 -27.47 14.41 6.94
N CYS A 162 -26.35 15.16 6.95
CA CYS A 162 -25.56 15.41 8.14
C CYS A 162 -26.37 16.15 9.21
N THR A 163 -27.19 17.13 8.81
CA THR A 163 -28.05 17.89 9.74
C THR A 163 -29.08 16.99 10.41
N ILE A 164 -29.84 16.19 9.64
CA ILE A 164 -30.86 15.29 10.17
C ILE A 164 -30.22 14.21 11.05
N PHE A 165 -29.10 13.63 10.64
CA PHE A 165 -28.39 12.64 11.44
C PHE A 165 -27.93 13.21 12.80
N ARG A 166 -27.38 14.42 12.80
CA ARG A 166 -26.97 15.13 14.03
C ARG A 166 -28.15 15.45 14.94
N LEU A 167 -29.30 15.82 14.37
CA LEU A 167 -30.53 16.06 15.14
C LEU A 167 -31.09 14.77 15.75
N ARG A 168 -31.16 13.67 14.98
CA ARG A 168 -31.66 12.37 15.45
C ARG A 168 -30.80 11.76 16.55
N THR A 169 -29.48 11.92 16.46
CA THR A 169 -28.53 11.37 17.44
C THR A 169 -28.25 12.33 18.60
N GLY A 170 -28.75 13.57 18.55
CA GLY A 170 -28.48 14.60 19.54
C GLY A 170 -27.07 15.20 19.48
N HIS A 171 -26.23 14.82 18.49
CA HIS A 171 -24.89 15.37 18.25
C HIS A 171 -24.94 16.69 17.46
N CYS A 172 -25.68 17.66 17.99
CA CYS A 172 -25.94 18.95 17.36
C CYS A 172 -25.39 20.10 18.22
N GLN A 173 -25.23 21.29 17.64
CA GLN A 173 -24.67 22.45 18.35
C GLN A 173 -25.67 23.15 19.29
N LEU A 174 -26.56 22.38 19.92
CA LEU A 174 -27.46 22.91 20.95
C LEU A 174 -26.74 22.87 22.31
N ARG A 175 -27.08 23.81 23.19
CA ARG A 175 -26.43 23.99 24.50
C ARG A 175 -26.41 22.71 25.34
N ALA A 176 -27.42 21.85 25.24
CA ALA A 176 -27.42 20.58 25.99
C ALA A 176 -26.29 19.62 25.57
N HIS A 177 -25.93 19.60 24.28
CA HIS A 177 -24.81 18.82 23.76
C HIS A 177 -23.48 19.54 24.00
N GLN A 178 -23.41 20.84 23.75
CA GLN A 178 -22.21 21.65 24.02
C GLN A 178 -21.79 21.57 25.49
N TYR A 179 -22.74 21.61 26.42
CA TYR A 179 -22.49 21.45 27.85
C TYR A 179 -21.94 20.05 28.18
N ARG A 180 -22.49 18.99 27.56
CA ARG A 180 -21.96 17.63 27.70
C ARG A 180 -20.50 17.52 27.20
N MET A 181 -20.16 18.29 26.18
CA MET A 181 -18.82 18.36 25.60
C MET A 181 -17.90 19.38 26.29
N GLY A 182 -18.34 20.04 27.37
CA GLY A 182 -17.56 21.03 28.11
C GLY A 182 -17.34 22.36 27.39
N THR A 183 -18.08 22.64 26.31
CA THR A 183 -17.92 23.85 25.48
C THR A 183 -18.95 24.95 25.76
N SER A 184 -19.99 24.65 26.54
CA SER A 184 -20.96 25.62 27.04
C SER A 184 -20.97 25.59 28.56
N GLN A 185 -21.12 26.75 29.19
CA GLN A 185 -21.24 26.88 30.65
C GLN A 185 -22.62 26.42 31.17
N THR A 186 -23.64 26.38 30.31
CA THR A 186 -25.00 25.98 30.69
C THR A 186 -25.68 25.12 29.63
N PRO A 187 -26.48 24.10 30.02
CA PRO A 187 -27.31 23.34 29.10
C PRO A 187 -28.67 24.01 28.82
N THR A 188 -29.00 25.10 29.52
CA THR A 188 -30.33 25.72 29.52
C THR A 188 -30.58 26.54 28.26
N CYS A 189 -31.79 26.43 27.71
CA CYS A 189 -32.24 27.22 26.57
C CYS A 189 -32.46 28.68 26.97
N GLU A 190 -32.30 29.61 26.02
CA GLU A 190 -32.54 31.05 26.22
C GLU A 190 -33.98 31.37 26.62
N CYS A 191 -34.93 30.49 26.30
CA CYS A 191 -36.31 30.64 26.77
C CYS A 191 -36.49 30.41 28.27
N GLY A 192 -35.47 29.91 28.97
CA GLY A 192 -35.47 29.68 30.42
C GLY A 192 -36.25 28.47 30.92
N THR A 193 -37.04 27.79 30.08
CA THR A 193 -37.98 26.75 30.53
C THR A 193 -37.37 25.36 30.66
N SER A 194 -36.33 25.02 29.89
CA SER A 194 -35.69 23.70 29.98
C SER A 194 -34.29 23.67 29.33
N ARG A 195 -33.66 22.48 29.34
CA ARG A 195 -32.40 22.23 28.60
C ARG A 195 -32.64 22.37 27.09
N GLN A 196 -31.72 23.02 26.38
CA GLN A 196 -31.81 23.18 24.93
C GLN A 196 -31.51 21.87 24.20
N THR A 197 -32.49 20.99 24.13
CA THR A 197 -32.45 19.70 23.41
C THR A 197 -33.19 19.80 22.09
N VAL A 198 -32.99 18.82 21.20
CA VAL A 198 -33.74 18.73 19.93
C VAL A 198 -35.25 18.63 20.19
N ASN A 199 -35.67 17.83 21.17
CA ASN A 199 -37.08 17.74 21.57
C ASN A 199 -37.62 19.09 22.03
N HIS A 200 -36.90 19.76 22.93
CA HIS A 200 -37.31 21.07 23.41
C HIS A 200 -37.45 22.08 22.26
N LEU A 201 -36.45 22.18 21.37
CA LEU A 201 -36.46 23.14 20.27
C LEU A 201 -37.61 22.87 19.27
N LEU A 202 -37.78 21.60 18.88
CA LEU A 202 -38.74 21.20 17.87
C LEU A 202 -40.16 20.97 18.39
N GLN A 203 -40.38 20.85 19.70
CA GLN A 203 -41.69 20.54 20.28
C GLN A 203 -42.19 21.62 21.24
N ASP A 204 -41.35 22.06 22.18
CA ASP A 204 -41.82 22.72 23.41
C ASP A 204 -41.38 24.18 23.56
N CYS A 205 -40.34 24.61 22.83
CA CYS A 205 -39.66 25.88 23.10
C CYS A 205 -40.56 27.09 22.78
N PRO A 206 -40.89 27.96 23.76
CA PRO A 206 -41.78 29.09 23.53
C PRO A 206 -41.27 30.07 22.47
N LEU A 207 -39.94 30.27 22.38
CA LEU A 207 -39.30 31.18 21.43
C LEU A 207 -39.56 30.82 19.96
N TYR A 208 -39.78 29.54 19.65
CA TYR A 208 -39.94 29.06 18.28
C TYR A 208 -41.38 28.66 17.94
N THR A 209 -42.35 29.14 18.72
CA THR A 209 -43.76 28.74 18.56
C THR A 209 -44.33 29.17 17.21
N ASN A 210 -44.01 30.38 16.76
CA ASN A 210 -44.51 30.94 15.51
C ASN A 210 -43.92 30.21 14.29
N GLU A 211 -42.62 29.93 14.31
CA GLU A 211 -41.88 29.22 13.26
C GLU A 211 -42.38 27.78 13.15
N ARG A 212 -42.59 27.09 14.28
CA ARG A 212 -43.18 25.75 14.29
C ARG A 212 -44.60 25.75 13.74
N GLY A 213 -45.41 26.76 14.05
CA GLY A 213 -46.77 26.91 13.52
C GLY A 213 -46.79 27.05 11.99
N LYS A 214 -45.81 27.79 11.42
CA LYS A 214 -45.65 27.95 9.97
C LYS A 214 -45.23 26.65 9.27
N LEU A 215 -44.26 25.93 9.85
CA LEU A 215 -43.69 24.72 9.24
C LEU A 215 -44.53 23.46 9.49
N TRP A 216 -45.15 23.37 10.66
CA TRP A 216 -45.95 22.23 11.10
C TRP A 216 -47.27 22.67 11.72
N PRO A 217 -48.28 23.06 10.92
CA PRO A 217 -49.58 23.49 11.42
C PRO A 217 -50.28 22.44 12.30
N LYS A 218 -50.06 21.15 12.03
CA LYS A 218 -50.61 20.01 12.80
C LYS A 218 -49.77 19.60 14.00
N ASN A 219 -48.63 20.25 14.23
CA ASN A 219 -47.66 20.00 15.29
C ASN A 219 -47.41 18.50 15.61
N PRO A 220 -46.89 17.70 14.66
CA PRO A 220 -46.59 16.30 14.90
C PRO A 220 -45.48 16.15 15.96
N ASN A 221 -45.35 14.97 16.56
CA ASN A 221 -44.34 14.76 17.59
C ASN A 221 -42.90 14.83 17.01
N VAL A 222 -41.89 14.97 17.89
CA VAL A 222 -40.49 15.11 17.46
C VAL A 222 -40.01 13.96 16.58
N VAL A 223 -40.49 12.73 16.82
CA VAL A 223 -40.11 11.55 16.02
C VAL A 223 -40.62 11.70 14.60
N GLN A 224 -41.87 12.12 14.41
CA GLN A 224 -42.45 12.39 13.08
C GLN A 224 -41.81 13.59 12.39
N LYS A 225 -41.33 14.59 13.15
CA LYS A 225 -40.58 15.73 12.59
C LYS A 225 -39.20 15.32 12.09
N LEU A 226 -38.54 14.37 12.78
CA LEU A 226 -37.18 13.93 12.46
C LEU A 226 -37.13 12.71 11.53
N HIS A 227 -38.17 11.89 11.52
CA HIS A 227 -38.28 10.68 10.73
C HIS A 227 -39.48 10.80 9.79
N TRP A 228 -39.19 10.78 8.49
CA TRP A 228 -40.23 10.71 7.48
C TRP A 228 -40.77 9.28 7.42
N THR A 229 -41.65 8.92 8.36
CA THR A 229 -42.32 7.61 8.38
C THR A 229 -43.79 7.74 8.75
N THR A 230 -44.65 7.23 7.88
CA THR A 230 -46.07 7.01 8.12
C THR A 230 -46.21 5.93 9.22
N SER A 231 -46.69 6.36 10.40
CA SER A 231 -47.19 5.53 11.52
C SER A 231 -46.20 4.64 12.31
N LEU A 232 -45.96 5.02 13.57
CA LEU A 232 -45.54 4.11 14.66
C LEU A 232 -46.30 4.45 15.95
N LYS A 233 -47.01 3.48 16.54
CA LYS A 233 -47.67 3.54 17.88
C LYS A 233 -46.75 2.87 18.92
N MET A 234 -46.81 3.32 20.18
CA MET A 234 -46.07 2.77 21.34
C MET A 234 -47.02 2.27 22.45
N PRO A 235 -46.64 1.28 23.29
CA PRO A 235 -47.45 0.76 24.40
C PRO A 235 -47.05 1.25 25.81
N ASN A 236 -48.02 1.24 26.73
CA ASN A 236 -47.99 1.75 28.12
C ASN A 236 -47.40 0.78 29.17
N SER A 237 -46.81 1.33 30.24
CA SER A 237 -46.34 0.61 31.45
C SER A 237 -47.37 0.65 32.60
N LYS A 238 -47.43 -0.43 33.42
CA LYS A 238 -48.35 -0.62 34.57
C LYS A 238 -47.64 -0.56 35.93
N ARG A 239 -48.43 -0.14 36.95
CA ARG A 239 -48.13 0.10 38.39
C ARG A 239 -47.85 -1.17 39.24
N ARG A 240 -47.08 -1.00 40.33
CA ARG A 240 -46.91 -1.94 41.48
C ARG A 240 -47.96 -1.71 42.57
N LYS A 241 -48.26 -2.74 43.38
CA LYS A 241 -49.06 -2.70 44.63
C LYS A 241 -48.26 -3.33 45.79
N ASN A 242 -48.41 -2.77 46.99
CA ASN A 242 -47.90 -3.23 48.29
C ASN A 242 -48.89 -4.17 48.99
N TYR A 243 -48.42 -4.98 49.95
CA TYR A 243 -49.25 -5.55 51.02
C TYR A 243 -48.46 -5.73 52.34
N GLN A 244 -49.19 -5.60 53.45
CA GLN A 244 -48.78 -5.52 54.87
C GLN A 244 -48.65 -6.89 55.57
N SER A 245 -47.97 -6.84 56.73
CA SER A 245 -47.68 -7.86 57.74
C SER A 245 -48.79 -8.05 58.78
N ASP A 246 -48.73 -9.15 59.54
CA ASP A 246 -49.38 -9.28 60.85
C ASP A 246 -48.58 -10.19 61.82
N ASP A 247 -48.65 -9.87 63.11
CA ASP A 247 -47.76 -10.24 64.23
C ASP A 247 -48.38 -11.29 65.18
N SER A 248 -47.54 -12.19 65.75
CA SER A 248 -47.70 -12.72 67.13
C SER A 248 -46.61 -13.75 67.48
N ARG A 249 -45.39 -13.35 67.90
CA ARG A 249 -44.35 -14.26 68.45
C ARG A 249 -43.44 -13.63 69.53
N ASP A 250 -43.92 -12.66 70.29
CA ASP A 250 -43.04 -11.66 70.91
C ASP A 250 -42.12 -12.09 72.08
N ASN A 251 -42.40 -13.16 72.84
CA ASN A 251 -41.61 -13.42 74.07
C ASN A 251 -40.40 -14.38 73.91
N VAL A 252 -40.37 -15.27 72.91
CA VAL A 252 -39.14 -16.00 72.53
C VAL A 252 -38.28 -15.15 71.60
N GLN A 253 -38.93 -14.22 70.88
CA GLN A 253 -38.32 -13.32 69.92
C GLN A 253 -37.41 -12.29 70.61
N LEU A 254 -37.73 -11.83 71.83
CA LEU A 254 -36.94 -10.82 72.55
C LEU A 254 -35.51 -11.27 72.94
N ASP A 255 -35.31 -12.50 73.43
CA ASP A 255 -33.98 -13.03 73.82
C ASP A 255 -33.12 -13.34 72.58
N ILE A 256 -33.76 -13.81 71.50
CA ILE A 256 -33.11 -14.00 70.21
C ILE A 256 -32.69 -12.65 69.62
N ILE A 257 -33.56 -11.63 69.70
CA ILE A 257 -33.26 -10.25 69.24
C ILE A 257 -32.05 -9.69 70.00
N GLN A 258 -31.98 -9.80 71.33
CA GLN A 258 -30.84 -9.26 72.09
C GLN A 258 -29.50 -9.96 71.76
N LYS A 259 -29.52 -11.28 71.54
CA LYS A 259 -28.32 -12.02 71.11
C LYS A 259 -27.93 -11.69 69.67
N LEU A 260 -28.90 -11.49 68.79
CA LEU A 260 -28.68 -11.03 67.42
C LEU A 260 -28.09 -9.61 67.40
N GLU A 261 -28.62 -8.68 68.18
CA GLU A 261 -28.09 -7.32 68.31
C GLU A 261 -26.63 -7.32 68.81
N LEU A 262 -26.28 -8.18 69.76
CA LEU A 262 -24.90 -8.30 70.24
C LEU A 262 -23.95 -8.86 69.17
N LEU A 263 -24.42 -9.84 68.39
CA LEU A 263 -23.68 -10.42 67.28
C LEU A 263 -23.51 -9.41 66.13
N GLU A 264 -24.57 -8.68 65.80
CA GLU A 264 -24.57 -7.59 64.81
C GLU A 264 -23.55 -6.51 65.20
N ASN A 265 -23.56 -6.06 66.45
CA ASN A 265 -22.58 -5.09 66.95
C ASN A 265 -21.12 -5.59 66.88
N LYS A 266 -20.90 -6.89 67.11
CA LYS A 266 -19.55 -7.49 66.98
C LYS A 266 -19.12 -7.62 65.52
N ILE A 267 -20.02 -8.05 64.65
CA ILE A 267 -19.79 -8.14 63.21
C ILE A 267 -19.51 -6.75 62.64
N GLU A 268 -20.27 -5.74 63.05
CA GLU A 268 -20.09 -4.35 62.63
C GLU A 268 -18.72 -3.80 63.05
N LYS A 269 -18.28 -4.05 64.29
CA LYS A 269 -16.94 -3.62 64.75
C LYS A 269 -15.82 -4.28 63.96
N ILE A 270 -15.88 -5.60 63.74
CA ILE A 270 -14.86 -6.34 62.98
C ILE A 270 -14.86 -5.88 61.52
N SER A 271 -16.05 -5.71 60.94
CA SER A 271 -16.22 -5.19 59.59
C SER A 271 -15.61 -3.80 59.45
N ASN A 272 -15.89 -2.87 60.38
CA ASN A 272 -15.39 -1.51 60.35
C ASN A 272 -13.86 -1.42 60.41
N VAL A 273 -13.22 -2.21 61.29
CA VAL A 273 -11.74 -2.26 61.39
C VAL A 273 -11.12 -2.83 60.11
N ASN A 274 -11.70 -3.89 59.56
CA ASN A 274 -11.21 -4.47 58.30
C ASN A 274 -11.41 -3.51 57.13
N THR A 275 -12.58 -2.87 57.02
CA THR A 275 -12.85 -1.88 55.97
C THR A 275 -11.92 -0.68 56.05
N GLN A 276 -11.54 -0.25 57.26
CA GLN A 276 -10.64 0.87 57.44
C GLN A 276 -9.21 0.54 56.99
N LYS A 277 -8.70 -0.65 57.34
CA LYS A 277 -7.38 -1.11 56.84
C LYS A 277 -7.36 -1.27 55.31
N LEU A 278 -8.43 -1.83 54.75
CA LEU A 278 -8.59 -1.94 53.29
C LEU A 278 -8.65 -0.56 52.62
N LEU A 279 -9.28 0.44 53.25
CA LEU A 279 -9.32 1.81 52.74
C LEU A 279 -7.94 2.46 52.69
N GLU A 280 -7.13 2.30 53.74
CA GLU A 280 -5.76 2.83 53.80
C GLU A 280 -4.85 2.20 52.72
N GLU A 281 -4.92 0.88 52.53
CA GLU A 281 -4.19 0.19 51.46
C GLU A 281 -4.65 0.64 50.07
N LEU A 282 -5.96 0.84 49.87
CA LEU A 282 -6.50 1.35 48.61
C LEU A 282 -6.03 2.78 48.32
N GLU A 283 -5.92 3.64 49.32
CA GLU A 283 -5.39 5.00 49.15
C GLU A 283 -3.91 4.99 48.77
N HIS A 284 -3.09 4.15 49.42
CA HIS A 284 -1.68 4.01 49.09
C HIS A 284 -1.48 3.48 47.66
N LEU A 285 -2.19 2.40 47.29
CA LEU A 285 -2.15 1.85 45.94
C LEU A 285 -2.63 2.87 44.90
N ARG A 286 -3.64 3.68 45.23
CA ARG A 286 -4.13 4.74 44.35
C ARG A 286 -3.07 5.81 44.10
N GLY A 287 -2.30 6.19 45.13
CA GLY A 287 -1.16 7.11 45.00
C GLY A 287 -0.08 6.55 44.07
N PHE A 288 0.34 5.31 44.31
CA PHE A 288 1.35 4.65 43.47
C PHE A 288 0.91 4.51 42.01
N ILE A 289 -0.37 4.16 41.77
CA ILE A 289 -0.94 4.10 40.42
C ILE A 289 -0.91 5.49 39.76
N HIS A 290 -1.17 6.56 40.52
CA HIS A 290 -1.12 7.92 40.00
C HIS A 290 0.30 8.31 39.57
N ASP A 291 1.31 8.02 40.39
CA ASP A 291 2.71 8.32 40.07
C ASP A 291 3.17 7.55 38.82
N LEU A 292 2.86 6.25 38.75
CA LEU A 292 3.13 5.44 37.55
C LEU A 292 2.39 5.94 36.30
N GLN A 293 1.20 6.52 36.46
CA GLN A 293 0.46 7.14 35.36
C GLN A 293 1.15 8.41 34.86
N VAL A 294 1.70 9.23 35.76
CA VAL A 294 2.47 10.43 35.41
C VAL A 294 3.73 10.06 34.65
N GLU A 295 4.52 9.10 35.16
CA GLU A 295 5.74 8.63 34.48
C GLU A 295 5.42 8.04 33.10
N ASN A 296 4.34 7.25 32.99
CA ASN A 296 3.87 6.74 31.69
C ASN A 296 3.49 7.86 30.71
N LEU A 297 2.96 8.98 31.19
CA LEU A 297 2.62 10.11 30.33
C LEU A 297 3.87 10.82 29.81
N ASP A 298 4.90 10.96 30.64
CA ASP A 298 6.16 11.59 30.23
C ASP A 298 6.95 10.69 29.26
N MET A 299 7.06 9.39 29.54
CA MET A 299 7.65 8.44 28.59
C MET A 299 6.91 8.44 27.24
N LYS A 300 5.56 8.56 27.25
CA LYS A 300 4.78 8.66 26.00
C LYS A 300 5.09 9.93 25.21
N LYS A 301 5.36 11.06 25.88
CA LYS A 301 5.78 12.31 25.21
C LYS A 301 7.16 12.13 24.58
N GLU A 302 8.10 11.54 25.30
CA GLU A 302 9.46 11.30 24.78
C GLU A 302 9.46 10.34 23.60
N ILE A 303 8.71 9.22 23.68
CA ILE A 303 8.52 8.30 22.55
C ILE A 303 7.90 9.01 21.35
N LYS A 304 6.96 9.93 21.57
CA LYS A 304 6.36 10.71 20.48
C LYS A 304 7.41 11.61 19.83
N HIS A 305 8.20 12.32 20.62
CA HIS A 305 9.26 13.19 20.12
C HIS A 305 10.32 12.43 19.32
N LEU A 306 10.82 11.31 19.86
CA LEU A 306 11.79 10.45 19.17
C LEU A 306 11.23 9.85 17.87
N LYS A 307 9.92 9.56 17.82
CA LYS A 307 9.27 9.10 16.58
C LYS A 307 9.22 10.19 15.52
N GLU A 308 8.95 11.43 15.92
CA GLU A 308 8.93 12.59 15.01
C GLU A 308 10.35 12.89 14.48
N GLU A 309 11.36 12.86 15.35
CA GLU A 309 12.77 13.02 14.93
C GLU A 309 13.20 11.90 13.97
N ARG A 310 12.87 10.65 14.29
CA ARG A 310 13.15 9.51 13.41
C ARG A 310 12.49 9.67 12.04
N THR A 311 11.26 10.20 11.96
CA THR A 311 10.62 10.41 10.66
C THR A 311 11.37 11.44 9.81
N VAL A 312 11.81 12.55 10.41
CA VAL A 312 12.59 13.57 9.71
C VAL A 312 13.92 13.00 9.20
N LEU A 313 14.63 12.24 10.03
CA LEU A 313 15.91 11.63 9.64
C LEU A 313 15.75 10.59 8.52
N VAL A 314 14.64 9.85 8.50
CA VAL A 314 14.34 8.89 7.42
C VAL A 314 14.10 9.62 6.10
N ASP A 315 13.38 10.75 6.12
CA ASP A 315 13.11 11.55 4.94
C ASP A 315 14.42 12.18 4.39
N GLU A 316 15.26 12.75 5.26
CA GLU A 316 16.57 13.30 4.88
C GLU A 316 17.51 12.23 4.30
N LEU A 317 17.50 11.02 4.87
CA LEU A 317 18.29 9.89 4.37
C LEU A 317 17.82 9.47 2.97
N GLN A 318 16.51 9.49 2.72
CA GLN A 318 15.95 9.17 1.41
C GLN A 318 16.33 10.21 0.36
N GLU A 319 16.24 11.51 0.69
CA GLU A 319 16.67 12.60 -0.19
C GLU A 319 18.17 12.50 -0.50
N THR A 320 19.00 12.26 0.51
CA THR A 320 20.44 12.10 0.34
C THR A 320 20.77 10.94 -0.60
N ARG A 321 20.10 9.78 -0.44
CA ARG A 321 20.26 8.62 -1.34
C ARG A 321 19.87 8.94 -2.79
N GLN A 322 18.81 9.72 -3.00
CA GLN A 322 18.40 10.15 -4.33
C GLN A 322 19.47 11.04 -4.97
N ILE A 323 20.00 12.01 -4.23
CA ILE A 323 21.07 12.90 -4.71
C ILE A 323 22.33 12.11 -5.08
N VAL A 324 22.72 11.13 -4.26
CA VAL A 324 23.86 10.25 -4.56
C VAL A 324 23.64 9.49 -5.86
N ASN A 325 22.48 8.84 -6.03
CA ASN A 325 22.15 8.10 -7.25
C ASN A 325 22.19 8.99 -8.51
N ILE A 326 21.64 10.21 -8.42
CA ILE A 326 21.67 11.19 -9.51
C ILE A 326 23.11 11.59 -9.83
N THR A 327 23.92 11.83 -8.80
CA THR A 327 25.31 12.26 -8.94
C THR A 327 26.16 11.15 -9.56
N GLU A 328 26.02 9.91 -9.12
CA GLU A 328 26.68 8.74 -9.71
C GLU A 328 26.28 8.54 -11.17
N SER A 329 24.99 8.70 -11.50
CA SER A 329 24.50 8.62 -12.88
C SER A 329 25.11 9.71 -13.76
N LYS A 330 25.16 10.96 -13.27
CA LYS A 330 25.79 12.08 -13.99
C LYS A 330 27.29 11.87 -14.15
N GLN A 331 27.98 11.38 -13.13
CA GLN A 331 29.41 11.05 -13.19
C GLN A 331 29.67 9.98 -14.26
N ASN A 332 28.87 8.91 -14.28
CA ASN A 332 28.98 7.85 -15.29
C ASN A 332 28.71 8.38 -16.71
N GLN A 333 27.75 9.30 -16.88
CA GLN A 333 27.48 9.94 -18.17
C GLN A 333 28.64 10.82 -18.64
N LEU A 334 29.19 11.67 -17.77
CA LEU A 334 30.34 12.52 -18.07
C LEU A 334 31.58 11.68 -18.40
N GLU A 335 31.85 10.64 -17.62
CA GLU A 335 32.94 9.70 -17.88
C GLU A 335 32.78 9.00 -19.22
N GLN A 336 31.57 8.50 -19.54
CA GLN A 336 31.30 7.88 -20.83
C GLN A 336 31.43 8.87 -21.99
N TYR A 337 31.01 10.13 -21.80
CA TYR A 337 31.16 11.20 -22.78
C TYR A 337 32.63 11.49 -23.07
N ILE A 338 33.51 11.44 -22.06
CA ILE A 338 34.96 11.58 -22.26
C ILE A 338 35.54 10.37 -23.00
N ARG A 339 34.97 9.17 -22.79
CA ARG A 339 35.39 7.92 -23.45
C ARG A 339 34.82 7.72 -24.85
N ARG A 340 33.93 8.58 -25.35
CA ARG A 340 33.30 8.42 -26.67
C ARG A 340 34.33 8.40 -27.82
N ASN A 341 35.44 9.12 -27.65
CA ASN A 341 36.54 9.14 -28.62
C ASN A 341 37.49 7.93 -28.47
N ASN A 342 37.21 7.03 -27.53
CA ASN A 342 38.07 5.90 -27.22
C ASN A 342 37.47 4.60 -27.77
N VAL A 343 38.35 3.71 -28.19
CA VAL A 343 38.02 2.35 -28.62
C VAL A 343 38.98 1.37 -27.95
N ARG A 344 38.47 0.18 -27.60
CA ARG A 344 39.27 -0.93 -27.11
C ARG A 344 39.51 -1.96 -28.19
N ILE A 345 40.76 -2.41 -28.27
CA ILE A 345 41.19 -3.48 -29.18
C ILE A 345 41.73 -4.65 -28.36
N PHE A 346 41.19 -5.84 -28.62
CA PHE A 346 41.58 -7.11 -28.00
C PHE A 346 42.18 -8.06 -29.04
N GLY A 347 42.94 -9.06 -28.58
CA GLY A 347 43.51 -10.11 -29.45
C GLY A 347 44.73 -9.65 -30.26
N VAL A 348 45.46 -8.65 -29.77
CA VAL A 348 46.71 -8.17 -30.38
C VAL A 348 47.87 -8.66 -29.52
N SER A 349 48.73 -9.51 -30.08
CA SER A 349 49.87 -10.06 -29.35
C SER A 349 50.81 -8.96 -28.86
N HIS A 350 51.26 -9.08 -27.61
CA HIS A 350 52.25 -8.18 -27.04
C HIS A 350 53.64 -8.81 -27.13
N LYS A 351 54.64 -8.06 -27.59
CA LYS A 351 56.00 -8.58 -27.78
C LYS A 351 56.84 -8.58 -26.50
N ASN A 352 56.63 -7.59 -25.63
CA ASN A 352 57.39 -7.42 -24.39
C ASN A 352 56.57 -6.66 -23.32
N LYS A 353 57.07 -6.66 -22.08
CA LYS A 353 56.42 -5.98 -20.94
C LYS A 353 56.35 -4.45 -21.12
N TYR A 354 57.35 -3.88 -21.79
CA TYR A 354 57.58 -2.44 -21.92
C TYR A 354 57.32 -1.89 -23.33
N GLU A 355 56.29 -2.38 -24.00
CA GLU A 355 55.89 -1.91 -25.33
C GLU A 355 55.60 -0.40 -25.29
N ARG A 356 56.30 0.37 -26.12
CA ARG A 356 56.17 1.84 -26.13
C ARG A 356 54.90 2.26 -26.85
N ALA A 357 54.41 3.46 -26.53
CA ALA A 357 53.21 4.03 -27.16
C ALA A 357 53.35 4.16 -28.68
N GLU A 358 54.56 4.45 -29.19
CA GLU A 358 54.84 4.57 -30.63
C GLU A 358 54.70 3.23 -31.38
N GLU A 359 55.20 2.15 -30.77
CA GLU A 359 55.09 0.80 -31.31
C GLU A 359 53.62 0.36 -31.35
N THR A 360 52.90 0.61 -30.25
CA THR A 360 51.46 0.36 -30.15
C THR A 360 50.69 1.15 -31.21
N THR A 361 51.03 2.43 -31.42
CA THR A 361 50.39 3.29 -32.43
C THR A 361 50.60 2.73 -33.84
N LYS A 362 51.80 2.23 -34.14
CA LYS A 362 52.13 1.62 -35.44
C LYS A 362 51.29 0.36 -35.69
N ILE A 363 51.14 -0.49 -34.68
CA ILE A 363 50.31 -1.71 -34.76
C ILE A 363 48.84 -1.35 -35.00
N VAL A 364 48.30 -0.39 -34.24
CA VAL A 364 46.93 0.09 -34.40
C VAL A 364 46.69 0.66 -35.81
N LYS A 365 47.62 1.48 -36.31
CA LYS A 365 47.54 2.04 -37.66
C LYS A 365 47.51 0.94 -38.73
N ASP A 366 48.35 -0.08 -38.59
CA ASP A 366 48.38 -1.22 -39.50
C ASP A 366 47.06 -2.01 -39.46
N ILE A 367 46.47 -2.23 -38.29
CA ILE A 367 45.15 -2.89 -38.16
C ILE A 367 44.07 -2.07 -38.88
N ILE A 368 44.03 -0.75 -38.67
CA ILE A 368 43.00 0.11 -39.26
C ILE A 368 43.13 0.19 -40.79
N ILE A 369 44.34 0.39 -41.31
CA ILE A 369 44.54 0.54 -42.76
C ILE A 369 44.42 -0.81 -43.46
N LYS A 370 45.13 -1.84 -42.98
CA LYS A 370 45.24 -3.14 -43.69
C LYS A 370 44.03 -4.04 -43.44
N LYS A 371 43.56 -4.13 -42.19
CA LYS A 371 42.46 -5.06 -41.83
C LYS A 371 41.07 -4.42 -41.94
N LEU A 372 40.90 -3.17 -41.50
CA LEU A 372 39.61 -2.46 -41.64
C LEU A 372 39.43 -1.80 -43.02
N LYS A 373 40.45 -1.81 -43.88
CA LYS A 373 40.43 -1.24 -45.24
C LYS A 373 40.11 0.26 -45.27
N LEU A 374 40.46 1.00 -44.21
CA LEU A 374 40.27 2.45 -44.13
C LEU A 374 41.51 3.17 -44.66
N GLY A 375 41.62 3.27 -45.98
CA GLY A 375 42.81 3.82 -46.68
C GLY A 375 43.08 5.31 -46.43
N GLN A 376 42.08 6.09 -46.01
CA GLN A 376 42.23 7.52 -45.68
C GLN A 376 42.74 7.77 -44.25
N PHE A 377 42.97 6.73 -43.47
CA PHE A 377 43.37 6.86 -42.07
C PHE A 377 44.85 7.21 -41.92
N ASN A 378 45.16 8.29 -41.19
CA ASN A 378 46.52 8.77 -40.95
C ASN A 378 46.86 8.88 -39.45
N LYS A 379 48.14 9.13 -39.12
CA LYS A 379 48.60 9.23 -37.73
C LYS A 379 47.94 10.42 -36.99
N ALA A 380 47.58 11.48 -37.71
CA ALA A 380 46.93 12.67 -37.13
C ALA A 380 45.49 12.41 -36.66
N ASN A 381 44.92 11.24 -36.95
CA ASN A 381 43.62 10.85 -36.42
C ASN A 381 43.69 10.28 -35.00
N ILE A 382 44.88 9.85 -34.55
CA ILE A 382 45.11 9.26 -33.24
C ILE A 382 45.69 10.31 -32.30
N ASP A 383 45.05 10.48 -31.14
CA ASP A 383 45.56 11.29 -30.03
C ASP A 383 46.60 10.49 -29.23
N LYS A 384 46.18 9.32 -28.71
CA LYS A 384 47.01 8.48 -27.84
C LYS A 384 46.66 7.00 -27.94
N THR A 385 47.66 6.14 -27.85
CA THR A 385 47.47 4.68 -27.71
C THR A 385 48.29 4.13 -26.55
N HIS A 386 47.70 3.21 -25.79
CA HIS A 386 48.44 2.49 -24.75
C HIS A 386 47.78 1.14 -24.42
N ARG A 387 48.59 0.21 -23.92
CA ARG A 387 48.13 -1.08 -23.38
C ARG A 387 47.53 -0.87 -21.99
N VAL A 388 46.44 -1.57 -21.70
CA VAL A 388 45.74 -1.50 -20.42
C VAL A 388 45.72 -2.86 -19.75
N GLY A 389 46.00 -2.87 -18.44
CA GLY A 389 46.07 -4.06 -17.61
C GLY A 389 47.49 -4.55 -17.33
N LEU A 390 47.59 -5.49 -16.39
CA LEU A 390 48.83 -6.15 -16.00
C LEU A 390 49.33 -7.08 -17.11
N PHE A 391 50.64 -7.14 -17.29
CA PHE A 391 51.27 -8.03 -18.25
C PHE A 391 51.17 -9.49 -17.78
N LYS A 392 50.75 -10.40 -18.67
CA LYS A 392 50.65 -11.84 -18.41
C LYS A 392 51.18 -12.61 -19.62
N ASN A 393 51.99 -13.65 -19.39
CA ASN A 393 52.60 -14.43 -20.47
C ASN A 393 51.57 -15.18 -21.34
N ASN A 394 50.42 -15.54 -20.78
CA ASN A 394 49.39 -16.35 -21.46
C ASN A 394 48.16 -15.54 -21.92
N ALA A 395 48.17 -14.21 -21.81
CA ALA A 395 47.00 -13.41 -22.16
C ALA A 395 47.37 -12.01 -22.68
N ASP A 396 46.77 -11.64 -23.80
CA ASP A 396 47.01 -10.33 -24.42
C ASP A 396 46.28 -9.20 -23.71
N ARG A 397 47.04 -8.15 -23.41
CA ARG A 397 46.50 -6.90 -22.85
C ARG A 397 45.73 -6.13 -23.92
N ALA A 398 44.57 -5.61 -23.54
CA ALA A 398 43.78 -4.72 -24.38
C ALA A 398 44.56 -3.44 -24.70
N ILE A 399 44.32 -2.86 -25.87
CA ILE A 399 44.84 -1.55 -26.26
C ILE A 399 43.68 -0.56 -26.21
N ILE A 400 43.86 0.57 -25.51
CA ILE A 400 42.97 1.73 -25.64
C ILE A 400 43.58 2.67 -26.68
N VAL A 401 42.74 3.05 -27.64
CA VAL A 401 43.04 4.03 -28.68
C VAL A 401 42.10 5.21 -28.49
N ARG A 402 42.67 6.41 -28.28
CA ARG A 402 41.93 7.66 -28.26
C ARG A 402 42.12 8.37 -29.59
N PHE A 403 41.01 8.75 -30.22
CA PHE A 403 40.99 9.50 -31.47
C PHE A 403 40.78 10.98 -31.22
N ASN A 404 41.24 11.82 -32.14
CA ASN A 404 41.03 13.27 -32.08
C ASN A 404 39.56 13.66 -32.32
N ASN A 405 38.80 12.82 -33.02
CA ASN A 405 37.40 13.06 -33.36
C ASN A 405 36.54 11.81 -33.09
N HIS A 406 35.36 12.02 -32.52
CA HIS A 406 34.35 10.98 -32.30
C HIS A 406 33.98 10.26 -33.59
N SER A 407 33.83 11.00 -34.69
CA SER A 407 33.45 10.44 -35.99
C SER A 407 34.46 9.40 -36.50
N THR A 408 35.75 9.58 -36.19
CA THR A 408 36.80 8.60 -36.51
C THR A 408 36.58 7.30 -35.72
N ALA A 409 36.29 7.41 -34.42
CA ALA A 409 36.00 6.26 -33.56
C ALA A 409 34.78 5.48 -34.06
N GLU A 410 33.70 6.18 -34.45
CA GLU A 410 32.50 5.58 -35.02
C GLU A 410 32.78 4.84 -36.34
N THR A 411 33.57 5.44 -37.23
CA THR A 411 33.94 4.83 -38.53
C THR A 411 34.72 3.53 -38.31
N VAL A 412 35.65 3.52 -37.35
CA VAL A 412 36.41 2.33 -36.95
C VAL A 412 35.49 1.25 -36.38
N LEU A 413 34.57 1.63 -35.49
CA LEU A 413 33.58 0.70 -34.90
C LEU A 413 32.63 0.13 -35.94
N ALA A 414 32.14 0.94 -36.89
CA ALA A 414 31.26 0.49 -37.96
C ALA A 414 31.96 -0.53 -38.89
N SER A 415 33.25 -0.33 -39.13
CA SER A 415 34.05 -1.18 -40.03
C SER A 415 34.51 -2.49 -39.38
N ARG A 416 34.29 -2.69 -38.07
CA ARG A 416 34.82 -3.84 -37.30
C ARG A 416 34.42 -5.22 -37.84
N ARG A 417 33.32 -5.31 -38.61
CA ARG A 417 32.88 -6.55 -39.26
C ARG A 417 33.97 -7.14 -40.18
N ALA A 418 34.86 -6.31 -40.72
CA ALA A 418 36.00 -6.75 -41.53
C ALA A 418 37.04 -7.59 -40.75
N LEU A 419 36.99 -7.58 -39.41
CA LEU A 419 37.92 -8.34 -38.55
C LEU A 419 37.46 -9.77 -38.24
N LYS A 420 36.32 -10.20 -38.79
CA LYS A 420 35.80 -11.55 -38.56
C LYS A 420 36.84 -12.60 -38.98
N GLY A 421 37.16 -13.53 -38.08
CA GLY A 421 38.16 -14.58 -38.31
C GLY A 421 39.62 -14.17 -38.08
N SER A 422 39.91 -12.90 -37.78
CA SER A 422 41.30 -12.44 -37.59
C SER A 422 41.82 -12.57 -36.15
N GLY A 423 41.01 -13.07 -35.21
CA GLY A 423 41.31 -13.12 -33.78
C GLY A 423 41.32 -11.77 -33.06
N ILE A 424 41.04 -10.66 -33.75
CA ILE A 424 41.07 -9.30 -33.19
C ILE A 424 39.62 -8.83 -33.00
N VAL A 425 39.33 -8.28 -31.83
CA VAL A 425 38.00 -7.75 -31.50
C VAL A 425 38.12 -6.27 -31.15
N ILE A 426 37.28 -5.45 -31.78
CA ILE A 426 37.20 -4.01 -31.51
C ILE A 426 35.85 -3.71 -30.87
N THR A 427 35.88 -3.07 -29.71
CA THR A 427 34.67 -2.68 -28.95
C THR A 427 34.75 -1.24 -28.50
N GLU A 428 33.60 -0.71 -28.13
CA GLU A 428 33.45 0.55 -27.43
C GLU A 428 34.21 0.53 -26.09
N ASP A 429 34.81 1.67 -25.68
CA ASP A 429 35.42 1.84 -24.35
C ASP A 429 34.35 2.28 -23.34
N LEU A 430 33.60 1.30 -22.82
CA LEU A 430 32.52 1.55 -21.86
C LEU A 430 33.05 1.76 -20.43
N THR A 431 32.32 2.55 -19.63
CA THR A 431 32.52 2.59 -18.18
C THR A 431 32.24 1.22 -17.54
N PRO A 432 32.79 0.91 -16.35
CA PRO A 432 32.52 -0.37 -15.67
C PRO A 432 31.02 -0.65 -15.51
N THR A 433 30.25 0.36 -15.12
CA THR A 433 28.78 0.28 -14.95
C THR A 433 28.08 -0.02 -16.28
N ASN A 434 28.46 0.65 -17.37
CA ASN A 434 27.86 0.40 -18.69
C ASN A 434 28.27 -0.98 -19.25
N LEU A 435 29.48 -1.43 -18.98
CA LEU A 435 29.96 -2.76 -19.37
C LEU A 435 29.19 -3.88 -18.64
N GLN A 436 28.94 -3.73 -17.33
CA GLN A 436 28.12 -4.69 -16.58
C GLN A 436 26.69 -4.75 -17.13
N LYS A 437 26.07 -3.61 -17.43
CA LYS A 437 24.76 -3.54 -18.07
C LYS A 437 24.76 -4.26 -19.42
N PHE A 438 25.77 -4.02 -20.24
CA PHE A 438 25.91 -4.67 -21.55
C PHE A 438 26.04 -6.20 -21.44
N LYS A 439 26.80 -6.71 -20.46
CA LYS A 439 26.91 -8.16 -20.21
C LYS A 439 25.56 -8.77 -19.80
N ARG A 440 24.88 -8.15 -18.85
CA ARG A 440 23.56 -8.61 -18.36
C ARG A 440 22.52 -8.67 -19.48
N ILE A 441 22.54 -7.70 -20.40
CA ILE A 441 21.64 -7.70 -21.57
C ILE A 441 21.95 -8.87 -22.52
N ARG A 442 23.23 -9.23 -22.70
CA ARG A 442 23.63 -10.36 -23.55
C ARG A 442 23.29 -11.73 -22.97
N GLU A 443 23.08 -11.82 -21.67
CA GLU A 443 22.69 -13.05 -20.98
C GLU A 443 21.17 -13.34 -21.10
N LEU A 444 20.38 -12.39 -21.62
CA LEU A 444 18.96 -12.59 -21.87
C LEU A 444 18.73 -13.34 -23.20
N ASP A 445 18.01 -14.46 -23.15
CA ASP A 445 17.69 -15.31 -24.32
C ASP A 445 16.98 -14.58 -25.47
N THR A 446 16.32 -13.45 -25.18
CA THR A 446 15.63 -12.62 -26.17
C THR A 446 16.55 -11.69 -26.97
N ALA A 447 17.85 -11.61 -26.63
CA ALA A 447 18.79 -10.66 -27.22
C ALA A 447 19.42 -11.09 -28.56
N LEU A 448 18.93 -12.17 -29.20
CA LEU A 448 19.52 -12.75 -30.41
C LEU A 448 19.57 -11.79 -31.64
N GLN A 449 18.86 -10.65 -31.64
CA GLN A 449 18.95 -9.63 -32.69
C GLN A 449 18.74 -8.17 -32.23
N THR A 450 19.30 -7.73 -31.11
CA THR A 450 19.24 -6.31 -30.73
C THR A 450 20.56 -5.58 -31.03
N TRP A 451 20.48 -4.53 -31.86
CA TRP A 451 21.58 -3.58 -32.09
C TRP A 451 21.09 -2.19 -31.69
N THR A 452 21.76 -1.55 -30.73
CA THR A 452 21.57 -0.13 -30.44
C THR A 452 22.77 0.65 -31.00
N LYS A 453 22.50 1.52 -31.97
CA LYS A 453 23.37 2.68 -32.25
C LYS A 453 23.25 3.62 -31.04
N GLY A 454 24.33 4.34 -30.73
CA GLY A 454 24.54 5.06 -29.46
C GLY A 454 23.33 5.82 -28.90
N GLU A 455 23.39 5.99 -27.58
CA GLU A 455 22.37 6.44 -26.62
C GLU A 455 21.62 5.27 -25.96
N ASN A 456 21.78 5.18 -24.63
CA ASN A 456 21.05 4.25 -23.76
C ASN A 456 19.58 4.68 -23.72
N VAL A 457 18.81 4.36 -24.75
CA VAL A 457 17.38 4.64 -24.79
C VAL A 457 16.68 3.77 -23.74
N LYS A 458 16.54 4.29 -22.52
CA LYS A 458 15.73 3.65 -21.49
C LYS A 458 14.27 3.83 -21.89
N THR A 459 13.59 2.72 -22.20
CA THR A 459 12.16 2.73 -22.53
C THR A 459 11.37 2.16 -21.36
N THR A 460 10.40 2.90 -20.84
CA THR A 460 9.44 2.40 -19.85
C THR A 460 8.13 2.11 -20.56
N ILE A 461 7.60 0.92 -20.33
CA ILE A 461 6.25 0.56 -20.75
C ILE A 461 5.45 0.37 -19.46
N GLY A 462 4.42 1.17 -19.25
CA GLY A 462 3.57 1.12 -18.07
C GLY A 462 2.11 0.96 -18.45
N SER A 463 1.38 0.07 -17.76
CA SER A 463 -0.07 0.00 -17.85
C SER A 463 -0.69 0.73 -16.67
N ILE A 464 -1.54 1.72 -16.93
CA ILE A 464 -2.14 2.59 -15.93
C ILE A 464 -3.62 2.29 -15.83
N TYR A 465 -4.10 2.14 -14.60
CA TYR A 465 -5.52 2.11 -14.30
C TYR A 465 -5.89 3.39 -13.57
N GLY A 466 -6.55 4.30 -14.28
CA GLY A 466 -6.99 5.58 -13.76
C GLY A 466 -8.07 5.44 -12.69
N PRO A 467 -8.16 6.36 -11.71
CA PRO A 467 -9.24 6.35 -10.74
C PRO A 467 -10.61 6.58 -11.42
N ASN A 468 -11.64 5.88 -10.92
CA ASN A 468 -13.04 6.08 -11.34
C ASN A 468 -13.64 7.44 -10.93
N LYS A 469 -12.93 8.21 -10.09
CA LYS A 469 -13.33 9.55 -9.62
C LYS A 469 -12.49 10.61 -10.32
N ASP A 470 -13.04 11.82 -10.44
CA ASP A 470 -12.36 12.98 -11.03
C ASP A 470 -11.24 13.50 -10.10
N ASP A 471 -10.14 12.77 -10.07
CA ASP A 471 -8.97 13.03 -9.21
C ASP A 471 -7.76 13.46 -10.04
N PRO A 472 -7.57 14.78 -10.27
CA PRO A 472 -6.41 15.28 -10.98
C PRO A 472 -5.10 15.03 -10.22
N ASN A 473 -5.11 14.93 -8.89
CA ASN A 473 -3.88 14.78 -8.10
C ASN A 473 -3.17 13.46 -8.41
N PHE A 474 -3.92 12.40 -8.73
CA PHE A 474 -3.36 11.13 -9.17
C PHE A 474 -2.49 11.32 -10.43
N TYR A 475 -2.98 12.09 -11.40
CA TYR A 475 -2.26 12.33 -12.66
C TYR A 475 -1.12 13.34 -12.51
N SER A 476 -1.26 14.32 -11.61
CA SER A 476 -0.13 15.18 -11.21
C SER A 476 1.00 14.36 -10.58
N TYR A 477 0.65 13.44 -9.68
CA TYR A 477 1.62 12.54 -9.05
C TYR A 477 2.27 11.59 -10.06
N LEU A 478 1.47 11.03 -10.96
CA LEU A 478 1.97 10.21 -12.06
C LEU A 478 2.96 10.99 -12.94
N ALA A 479 2.65 12.24 -13.31
CA ALA A 479 3.54 13.10 -14.09
C ALA A 479 4.88 13.32 -13.37
N LEU A 480 4.85 13.53 -12.05
CA LEU A 480 6.07 13.64 -11.24
C LEU A 480 6.87 12.34 -11.26
N LYS A 481 6.22 11.18 -11.09
CA LYS A 481 6.89 9.87 -11.15
C LYS A 481 7.49 9.57 -12.51
N ILE A 482 6.80 9.95 -13.59
CA ILE A 482 7.32 9.84 -14.96
C ILE A 482 8.59 10.71 -15.13
N LYS A 483 8.58 11.94 -14.61
CA LYS A 483 9.77 12.83 -14.62
C LYS A 483 10.92 12.24 -13.80
N GLU A 484 10.63 11.63 -12.65
CA GLU A 484 11.63 10.97 -11.79
C GLU A 484 12.29 9.77 -12.46
N LEU A 485 11.57 9.03 -13.33
CA LEU A 485 12.11 7.86 -14.01
C LEU A 485 13.28 8.18 -14.97
N ASN A 486 13.35 9.42 -15.47
CA ASN A 486 14.43 9.93 -16.33
C ASN A 486 14.77 8.97 -17.49
N ASN A 487 13.73 8.48 -18.18
CA ASN A 487 13.81 7.52 -19.27
C ASN A 487 13.55 8.22 -20.61
N HIS A 488 14.18 7.71 -21.68
CA HIS A 488 14.20 8.37 -23.00
C HIS A 488 12.87 8.20 -23.74
N HIS A 489 12.21 7.06 -23.55
CA HIS A 489 10.87 6.80 -24.08
C HIS A 489 9.99 6.26 -22.97
N ILE A 490 8.77 6.75 -22.87
CA ILE A 490 7.78 6.28 -21.90
C ILE A 490 6.49 6.03 -22.67
N ILE A 491 6.08 4.76 -22.72
CA ILE A 491 4.87 4.29 -23.39
C ILE A 491 3.90 3.91 -22.28
N LEU A 492 2.80 4.64 -22.18
CA LEU A 492 1.76 4.37 -21.20
C LEU A 492 0.51 3.87 -21.90
N THR A 493 0.03 2.71 -21.47
CA THR A 493 -1.18 2.04 -21.95
C THR A 493 -2.12 1.78 -20.77
N GLY A 494 -3.30 1.21 -21.00
CA GLY A 494 -4.26 0.87 -19.95
C GLY A 494 -5.54 1.71 -19.99
N ASP A 495 -6.35 1.59 -18.93
CA ASP A 495 -7.66 2.22 -18.81
C ASP A 495 -7.56 3.47 -17.94
N TRP A 496 -7.58 4.63 -18.58
CA TRP A 496 -7.42 5.93 -17.92
C TRP A 496 -8.72 6.42 -17.27
N ASN A 497 -9.83 5.69 -17.40
CA ASN A 497 -11.15 6.10 -16.89
C ASN A 497 -11.57 7.53 -17.30
N MET A 498 -11.11 8.00 -18.46
CA MET A 498 -11.45 9.30 -19.05
C MET A 498 -11.21 9.32 -20.56
N LEU A 499 -11.90 10.20 -21.27
CA LEU A 499 -11.73 10.41 -22.71
C LEU A 499 -10.87 11.65 -22.98
N LEU A 500 -9.74 11.48 -23.67
CA LEU A 500 -8.84 12.58 -24.04
C LEU A 500 -9.49 13.49 -25.08
N ASN A 501 -10.16 12.93 -26.09
CA ASN A 501 -10.96 13.68 -27.05
C ASN A 501 -12.40 13.14 -27.10
N PRO A 502 -13.33 13.67 -26.28
CA PRO A 502 -14.71 13.16 -26.22
C PRO A 502 -15.47 13.19 -27.54
N GLN A 503 -15.09 14.05 -28.49
CA GLN A 503 -15.75 14.14 -29.80
C GLN A 503 -15.31 13.03 -30.77
N MET A 504 -14.06 12.55 -30.63
CA MET A 504 -13.49 11.49 -31.46
C MET A 504 -13.64 10.11 -30.79
N ASP A 505 -13.41 10.06 -29.48
CA ASP A 505 -13.28 8.82 -28.69
C ASP A 505 -14.62 8.42 -28.03
N GLY A 506 -15.61 9.32 -28.04
CA GLY A 506 -16.92 9.10 -27.43
C GLY A 506 -18.03 8.97 -28.47
N LYS A 507 -18.57 7.76 -28.63
CA LYS A 507 -19.87 7.57 -29.30
C LYS A 507 -20.91 7.30 -28.21
N ASN A 508 -21.92 8.18 -28.09
CA ASN A 508 -23.08 8.07 -27.18
C ASN A 508 -22.88 8.42 -25.68
N TYR A 509 -21.80 9.12 -25.28
CA TYR A 509 -21.69 9.62 -23.90
C TYR A 509 -22.53 10.89 -23.69
N GLN A 510 -23.49 10.86 -22.76
CA GLN A 510 -24.32 12.04 -22.40
C GLN A 510 -23.56 13.07 -21.56
N HIS A 511 -22.57 12.64 -20.78
CA HIS A 511 -21.76 13.49 -19.92
C HIS A 511 -20.28 13.13 -20.03
N ILE A 512 -19.42 14.16 -20.02
CA ILE A 512 -17.97 14.00 -20.02
C ILE A 512 -17.54 13.49 -18.64
N ASN A 513 -16.98 12.28 -18.60
CA ASN A 513 -16.46 11.72 -17.36
C ASN A 513 -15.09 12.35 -17.01
N ASN A 514 -14.87 12.61 -15.72
CA ASN A 514 -13.61 13.09 -15.13
C ASN A 514 -12.94 14.29 -15.85
N PRO A 515 -13.63 15.44 -15.95
CA PRO A 515 -13.14 16.59 -16.71
C PRO A 515 -11.87 17.23 -16.14
N LYS A 516 -11.71 17.32 -14.81
CA LYS A 516 -10.51 17.94 -14.20
C LYS A 516 -9.28 17.08 -14.39
N ALA A 517 -9.44 15.77 -14.22
CA ALA A 517 -8.37 14.82 -14.40
C ALA A 517 -7.91 14.78 -15.88
N ARG A 518 -8.84 14.93 -16.83
CA ARG A 518 -8.51 15.09 -18.25
C ARG A 518 -7.69 16.35 -18.54
N ASP A 519 -8.07 17.49 -17.97
CA ASP A 519 -7.33 18.75 -18.18
C ASP A 519 -5.90 18.65 -17.62
N GLU A 520 -5.74 17.93 -16.51
CA GLU A 520 -4.44 17.64 -15.92
C GLU A 520 -3.58 16.68 -16.77
N VAL A 521 -4.18 15.64 -17.36
CA VAL A 521 -3.46 14.76 -18.31
C VAL A 521 -3.03 15.54 -19.56
N ARG A 522 -3.86 16.46 -20.07
CA ARG A 522 -3.46 17.35 -21.19
C ARG A 522 -2.29 18.25 -20.81
N ARG A 523 -2.30 18.83 -19.60
CA ARG A 523 -1.18 19.60 -19.07
C ARG A 523 0.09 18.75 -18.97
N MET A 524 -0.02 17.52 -18.45
CA MET A 524 1.07 16.55 -18.41
C MET A 524 1.62 16.25 -19.82
N MET A 525 0.75 16.02 -20.81
CA MET A 525 1.15 15.76 -22.18
C MET A 525 1.89 16.94 -22.81
N ALA A 526 1.43 18.16 -22.59
CA ALA A 526 2.07 19.38 -23.08
C ALA A 526 3.43 19.62 -22.40
N GLU A 527 3.54 19.41 -21.08
CA GLU A 527 4.79 19.58 -20.33
C GLU A 527 5.86 18.54 -20.64
N LEU A 528 5.45 17.31 -20.99
CA LEU A 528 6.34 16.19 -21.24
C LEU A 528 6.57 15.92 -22.73
N ASP A 529 5.95 16.69 -23.61
CA ASP A 529 5.92 16.46 -25.07
C ASP A 529 5.45 15.04 -25.44
N TYR A 530 4.39 14.57 -24.77
CA TYR A 530 3.83 13.22 -24.97
C TYR A 530 2.65 13.25 -25.93
N PHE A 531 2.57 12.23 -26.79
CA PHE A 531 1.54 12.09 -27.82
C PHE A 531 0.66 10.88 -27.55
N SER A 532 -0.65 11.01 -27.80
CA SER A 532 -1.55 9.87 -27.86
C SER A 532 -1.24 9.04 -29.10
N MET A 533 -1.02 7.73 -28.95
CA MET A 533 -0.77 6.84 -30.09
C MET A 533 -2.01 6.57 -30.94
N PHE A 534 -3.21 6.79 -30.41
CA PHE A 534 -4.48 6.48 -31.08
C PHE A 534 -5.19 7.72 -31.64
N GLY A 535 -4.63 8.92 -31.46
CA GLY A 535 -5.10 10.15 -32.09
C GLY A 535 -4.31 10.43 -33.37
N GLU A 536 -4.87 10.07 -34.53
CA GLU A 536 -4.32 10.51 -35.81
C GLU A 536 -4.27 12.05 -35.86
N LYS A 537 -3.06 12.56 -36.18
CA LYS A 537 -2.63 13.97 -36.31
C LYS A 537 -2.07 14.62 -35.04
N LYS A 538 -0.75 14.81 -35.09
CA LYS A 538 0.01 15.83 -34.36
C LYS A 538 -0.73 17.16 -34.48
N THR A 539 -1.48 17.54 -33.45
CA THR A 539 -2.01 18.88 -33.33
C THR A 539 -1.41 19.46 -32.07
N PRO A 540 -0.52 20.47 -32.17
CA PRO A 540 -0.03 21.16 -31.00
C PRO A 540 -1.19 21.96 -30.40
N ILE A 541 -1.38 21.85 -29.09
CA ILE A 541 -2.13 22.84 -28.31
C ILE A 541 -1.14 23.48 -27.36
#